data_AF-A0A6D0I915-F1
#
_entry.id   AF-A0A6D0I915-F1
#
_cell.length_a   1.000
_cell.length_b   1.000
_cell.length_c   1.000
_cell.angle_alpha   90.00
_cell.angle_beta   90.00
_cell.angle_gamma   90.00
#
_symmetry.space_group_name_H-M   'P 1'
#
loop_
_entity.id
_entity.type
_entity.pdbx_description
1 polymer ?
#
loop_
_entity_poly.entity_id
_entity_poly.type
_entity_poly.pdbx_seq_one_letter_code
_entity_poly.pdbx_strand_id
1 'polypeptide(L)'
;MFCVQCEQTIRTPAGNGCSYAQGMCGKTAETSDLQDLLIAALQGLSAWAVKAREYGIINHDVDSFAPRAFFSTLTNVNFDSPRIVGYAREAIALREALKAQCLAVDANARVDNPMADLQLVSDDLGELQRQAAEFTPNKDKAAIGENILGLRLLCLYGLKGAAAYMEHAHVLGQYDNDIYAQYHKIMAWLGTWPADMNALLECSMEIGQMNFKVMSILDAGETGKYGHPTPTQVNVKATAGKCILISGHDLKDLYNLLEQTEGTGVNVYTHGEMLPAHGYPELRKFKHLVGNYGSGWQNQQV
;
A
#
# COMPACT_ATOMS: atom_id res chain seq x y z
N MET A 1 -6.08 17.00 8.83
CA MET A 1 -6.10 15.52 8.94
C MET A 1 -7.36 14.95 9.56
N PHE A 2 -7.78 13.82 9.03
CA PHE A 2 -8.65 12.83 9.68
C PHE A 2 -8.11 11.44 9.35
N CYS A 3 -7.63 10.70 10.34
CA CYS A 3 -7.09 9.35 10.13
C CYS A 3 -7.56 8.39 11.22
N VAL A 4 -8.18 7.29 10.80
CA VAL A 4 -8.74 6.22 11.68
C VAL A 4 -8.33 4.82 11.23
N GLN A 5 -7.28 4.70 10.41
CA GLN A 5 -6.94 3.44 9.73
C GLN A 5 -6.24 2.38 10.61
N CYS A 6 -5.72 2.76 11.79
CA CYS A 6 -5.03 1.84 12.68
C CYS A 6 -5.76 1.65 14.01
N GLU A 7 -5.51 0.52 14.64
CA GLU A 7 -6.11 0.14 15.93
C GLU A 7 -5.81 1.19 17.03
N GLN A 8 -4.58 1.73 17.02
CA GLN A 8 -4.11 2.76 17.96
C GLN A 8 -4.61 4.18 17.66
N THR A 9 -5.61 4.35 16.80
CA THR A 9 -6.19 5.68 16.52
C THR A 9 -6.73 6.32 17.81
N ILE A 10 -6.67 7.66 17.90
CA ILE A 10 -7.20 8.40 19.05
C ILE A 10 -8.70 8.09 19.24
N ARG A 11 -9.09 7.77 20.47
CA ARG A 11 -10.48 7.60 20.90
C ARG A 11 -10.71 8.48 22.13
N THR A 12 -11.60 9.46 22.01
CA THR A 12 -11.95 10.38 23.11
C THR A 12 -13.46 10.52 23.23
N PRO A 13 -13.98 11.03 24.35
CA PRO A 13 -15.39 11.39 24.47
C PRO A 13 -15.87 12.40 23.42
N ALA A 14 -14.97 13.22 22.86
CA ALA A 14 -15.27 14.21 21.83
C ALA A 14 -15.33 13.61 20.40
N GLY A 15 -14.83 12.38 20.21
CA GLY A 15 -14.82 11.70 18.92
C GLY A 15 -13.67 10.70 18.75
N ASN A 16 -13.77 9.91 17.69
CA ASN A 16 -12.77 8.95 17.24
C ASN A 16 -12.01 9.50 16.03
N GLY A 17 -10.70 9.26 16.01
CA GLY A 17 -9.80 9.64 14.91
C GLY A 17 -8.71 10.61 15.31
N CYS A 18 -7.56 10.45 14.67
CA CYS A 18 -6.49 11.43 14.73
C CYS A 18 -6.88 12.66 13.90
N SER A 19 -7.14 13.79 14.58
CA SER A 19 -7.60 15.06 13.97
C SER A 19 -6.79 16.30 14.39
N TYR A 20 -5.64 16.10 15.02
CA TYR A 20 -4.77 17.16 15.54
C TYR A 20 -3.56 17.40 14.62
N ALA A 21 -2.51 18.06 15.13
CA ALA A 21 -1.26 18.29 14.39
C ALA A 21 -0.49 17.00 14.06
N GLN A 22 -0.73 15.93 14.82
CA GLN A 22 -0.05 14.63 14.67
C GLN A 22 -0.96 13.50 15.17
N GLY A 23 -0.91 12.34 14.51
CA GLY A 23 -1.55 11.11 14.97
C GLY A 23 -0.70 10.32 15.95
N MET A 24 -1.30 9.31 16.61
CA MET A 24 -0.61 8.47 17.60
C MET A 24 0.62 7.74 17.05
N CYS A 25 0.63 7.41 15.76
CA CYS A 25 1.77 6.78 15.08
C CYS A 25 2.90 7.76 14.73
N GLY A 26 2.77 9.04 15.08
CA GLY A 26 3.74 10.06 14.73
C GLY A 26 3.53 10.72 13.36
N LYS A 27 2.54 10.27 12.56
CA LYS A 27 2.21 10.89 11.27
C LYS A 27 1.69 12.31 11.47
N THR A 28 2.34 13.30 10.85
CA THR A 28 1.92 14.71 10.93
C THR A 28 0.63 14.95 10.15
N ALA A 29 -0.07 16.04 10.45
CA ALA A 29 -1.24 16.44 9.69
C ALA A 29 -0.93 16.64 8.19
N GLU A 30 0.20 17.28 7.88
CA GLU A 30 0.67 17.49 6.50
C GLU A 30 0.83 16.16 5.76
N THR A 31 1.58 15.20 6.30
CA THR A 31 1.76 13.91 5.64
C THR A 31 0.44 13.15 5.52
N SER A 32 -0.44 13.22 6.52
CA SER A 32 -1.75 12.58 6.45
C SER A 32 -2.60 13.16 5.32
N ASP A 33 -2.68 14.48 5.22
CA ASP A 33 -3.49 15.17 4.21
C ASP A 33 -2.90 14.90 2.81
N LEU A 34 -1.57 14.92 2.65
CA LEU A 34 -0.91 14.57 1.39
C LEU A 34 -1.11 13.10 0.99
N GLN A 35 -1.26 12.18 1.95
CA GLN A 35 -1.65 10.80 1.65
C GLN A 35 -3.09 10.72 1.09
N ASP A 36 -4.03 11.54 1.59
CA ASP A 36 -5.39 11.60 1.05
C ASP A 36 -5.39 12.15 -0.39
N LEU A 37 -4.55 13.15 -0.68
CA LEU A 37 -4.36 13.67 -2.04
C LEU A 37 -3.74 12.64 -3.00
N LEU A 38 -2.75 11.86 -2.53
CA LEU A 38 -2.20 10.75 -3.31
C LEU A 38 -3.26 9.70 -3.62
N ILE A 39 -4.10 9.34 -2.65
CA ILE A 39 -5.19 8.38 -2.86
C ILE A 39 -6.15 8.90 -3.94
N ALA A 40 -6.54 10.18 -3.88
CA ALA A 40 -7.37 10.80 -4.91
C ALA A 40 -6.73 10.73 -6.32
N ALA A 41 -5.43 11.02 -6.44
CA ALA A 41 -4.72 10.89 -7.71
C ALA A 41 -4.71 9.44 -8.24
N LEU A 42 -4.52 8.45 -7.36
CA LEU A 42 -4.54 7.02 -7.70
C LEU A 42 -5.94 6.52 -8.12
N GLN A 43 -7.01 7.08 -7.53
CA GLN A 43 -8.38 6.82 -7.97
C GLN A 43 -8.60 7.31 -9.40
N GLY A 44 -8.09 8.51 -9.73
CA GLY A 44 -8.11 9.06 -11.09
C GLY A 44 -7.30 8.22 -12.09
N LEU A 45 -6.09 7.79 -11.72
CA LEU A 45 -5.28 6.87 -12.51
C LEU A 45 -6.04 5.55 -12.78
N SER A 46 -6.63 4.99 -11.74
CA SER A 46 -7.38 3.72 -11.84
C SER A 46 -8.61 3.84 -12.71
N ALA A 47 -9.31 4.99 -12.69
CA ALA A 47 -10.46 5.22 -13.56
C ALA A 47 -10.07 5.20 -15.05
N TRP A 48 -8.91 5.79 -15.41
CA TRP A 48 -8.35 5.66 -16.75
C TRP A 48 -7.81 4.25 -17.05
N ALA A 49 -7.30 3.51 -16.06
CA ALA A 49 -6.89 2.13 -16.23
C ALA A 49 -8.06 1.17 -16.53
N VAL A 50 -9.22 1.43 -15.93
CA VAL A 50 -10.47 0.73 -16.27
C VAL A 50 -10.89 1.07 -17.71
N LYS A 51 -10.87 2.36 -18.08
CA LYS A 51 -11.23 2.79 -19.44
C LYS A 51 -10.30 2.24 -20.52
N ALA A 52 -9.00 2.23 -20.25
CA ALA A 52 -7.97 1.68 -21.15
C ALA A 52 -8.24 0.20 -21.47
N ARG A 53 -8.70 -0.58 -20.49
CA ARG A 53 -9.04 -2.00 -20.68
C ARG A 53 -10.24 -2.22 -21.60
N GLU A 54 -11.19 -1.29 -21.69
CA GLU A 54 -12.27 -1.34 -22.70
C GLU A 54 -11.72 -1.29 -24.13
N TYR A 55 -10.57 -0.66 -24.31
CA TYR A 55 -9.85 -0.58 -25.59
C TYR A 55 -8.77 -1.66 -25.74
N GLY A 56 -8.70 -2.63 -24.82
CA GLY A 56 -7.68 -3.69 -24.84
C GLY A 56 -6.27 -3.23 -24.44
N ILE A 57 -6.15 -2.03 -23.84
CA ILE A 57 -4.87 -1.49 -23.38
C ILE A 57 -4.63 -1.94 -21.93
N ILE A 58 -3.60 -2.77 -21.74
CA ILE A 58 -3.10 -3.18 -20.43
C ILE A 58 -1.70 -2.59 -20.25
N ASN A 59 -1.52 -1.77 -19.22
CA ASN A 59 -0.25 -1.13 -18.91
C ASN A 59 0.26 -1.66 -17.56
N HIS A 60 1.23 -2.58 -17.62
CA HIS A 60 1.80 -3.23 -16.44
C HIS A 60 2.55 -2.27 -15.50
N ASP A 61 3.08 -1.16 -16.02
CA ASP A 61 3.72 -0.14 -15.18
C ASP A 61 2.67 0.57 -14.33
N VAL A 62 1.49 0.88 -14.90
CA VAL A 62 0.34 1.43 -14.15
C VAL A 62 -0.18 0.43 -13.13
N ASP A 63 -0.33 -0.82 -13.56
CA ASP A 63 -0.88 -1.90 -12.74
C ASP A 63 -0.01 -2.21 -11.51
N SER A 64 1.31 -2.16 -11.64
CA SER A 64 2.24 -2.34 -10.51
C SER A 64 2.45 -1.07 -9.69
N PHE A 65 2.51 0.11 -10.34
CA PHE A 65 2.71 1.38 -9.66
C PHE A 65 1.59 1.72 -8.68
N ALA A 66 0.33 1.59 -9.10
CA ALA A 66 -0.81 2.05 -8.31
C ALA A 66 -0.91 1.37 -6.92
N PRO A 67 -0.87 0.03 -6.78
CA PRO A 67 -0.85 -0.63 -5.48
C PRO A 67 0.41 -0.30 -4.66
N ARG A 68 1.59 -0.20 -5.29
CA ARG A 68 2.83 0.20 -4.61
C ARG A 68 2.74 1.60 -3.99
N ALA A 69 2.27 2.58 -4.77
CA ALA A 69 2.06 3.93 -4.30
C ALA A 69 0.98 3.97 -3.20
N PHE A 70 -0.08 3.17 -3.33
CA PHE A 70 -1.13 3.09 -2.31
C PHE A 70 -0.61 2.49 -0.99
N PHE A 71 0.26 1.46 -1.06
CA PHE A 71 0.91 0.86 0.10
C PHE A 71 1.74 1.89 0.89
N SER A 72 2.33 2.89 0.22
CA SER A 72 3.05 3.97 0.91
C SER A 72 2.19 4.79 1.90
N THR A 73 0.86 4.69 1.80
CA THR A 73 -0.09 5.37 2.71
C THR A 73 -0.53 4.50 3.90
N LEU A 74 -0.01 3.28 4.02
CA LEU A 74 -0.30 2.37 5.13
C LEU A 74 0.44 2.83 6.39
N THR A 75 -0.10 2.48 7.55
CA THR A 75 0.43 2.93 8.85
C THR A 75 1.89 2.52 9.03
N ASN A 76 2.74 3.46 9.43
CA ASN A 76 4.18 3.27 9.64
C ASN A 76 4.99 2.88 8.40
N VAL A 77 4.49 3.14 7.17
CA VAL A 77 5.23 2.86 5.94
C VAL A 77 6.04 4.06 5.46
N ASN A 78 5.41 5.22 5.28
CA ASN A 78 6.10 6.40 4.76
C ASN A 78 5.64 7.70 5.45
N PHE A 79 6.61 8.43 6.00
CA PHE A 79 6.42 9.70 6.69
C PHE A 79 7.03 10.90 5.93
N ASP A 80 7.57 10.67 4.73
CA ASP A 80 8.24 11.68 3.90
C ASP A 80 7.24 12.36 2.95
N SER A 81 6.79 13.56 3.33
CA SER A 81 5.84 14.37 2.54
C SER A 81 6.30 14.60 1.08
N PRO A 82 7.55 15.05 0.81
CA PRO A 82 8.08 15.11 -0.57
C PRO A 82 7.93 13.81 -1.37
N ARG A 83 8.20 12.65 -0.77
CA ARG A 83 8.03 11.34 -1.46
C ARG A 83 6.58 11.03 -1.77
N ILE A 84 5.65 11.32 -0.85
CA ILE A 84 4.20 11.16 -1.08
C ILE A 84 3.73 12.03 -2.24
N VAL A 85 4.16 13.30 -2.29
CA VAL A 85 3.86 14.20 -3.42
C VAL A 85 4.49 13.70 -4.71
N GLY A 86 5.71 13.14 -4.65
CA GLY A 86 6.37 12.48 -5.77
C GLY A 86 5.50 11.37 -6.39
N TYR A 87 4.92 10.50 -5.55
CA TYR A 87 3.98 9.49 -6.02
C TYR A 87 2.71 10.09 -6.64
N ALA A 88 2.19 11.20 -6.10
CA ALA A 88 0.99 11.83 -6.67
C ALA A 88 1.28 12.40 -8.07
N ARG A 89 2.46 13.00 -8.27
CA ARG A 89 2.93 13.46 -9.59
C ARG A 89 3.10 12.31 -10.57
N GLU A 90 3.73 11.22 -10.14
CA GLU A 90 3.91 10.03 -10.98
C GLU A 90 2.57 9.40 -11.38
N ALA A 91 1.61 9.32 -10.44
CA ALA A 91 0.26 8.85 -10.71
C ALA A 91 -0.44 9.68 -11.80
N ILE A 92 -0.33 11.02 -11.71
CA ILE A 92 -0.90 11.93 -12.71
C ILE A 92 -0.20 11.79 -14.06
N ALA A 93 1.13 11.71 -14.09
CA ALA A 93 1.89 11.53 -15.34
C ALA A 93 1.52 10.22 -16.05
N LEU A 94 1.44 9.12 -15.30
CA LEU A 94 0.98 7.82 -15.80
C LEU A 94 -0.47 7.89 -16.31
N ARG A 95 -1.34 8.62 -15.60
CA ARG A 95 -2.74 8.81 -16.01
C ARG A 95 -2.83 9.56 -17.33
N GLU A 96 -2.10 10.67 -17.50
CA GLU A 96 -2.13 11.44 -18.75
C GLU A 96 -1.56 10.64 -19.92
N ALA A 97 -0.50 9.86 -19.70
CA ALA A 97 0.04 8.95 -20.71
C ALA A 97 -0.99 7.88 -21.13
N LEU A 98 -1.70 7.28 -20.15
CA LEU A 98 -2.71 6.26 -20.41
C LEU A 98 -3.96 6.84 -21.10
N LYS A 99 -4.37 8.04 -20.67
CA LYS A 99 -5.44 8.83 -21.30
C LYS A 99 -5.13 9.14 -22.76
N ALA A 100 -3.90 9.55 -23.06
CA ALA A 100 -3.46 9.80 -24.44
C ALA A 100 -3.53 8.53 -25.30
N GLN A 101 -3.16 7.36 -24.76
CA GLN A 101 -3.33 6.07 -25.45
C GLN A 101 -4.80 5.75 -25.74
N CYS A 102 -5.69 5.98 -24.77
CA CYS A 102 -7.13 5.79 -24.98
C CYS A 102 -7.67 6.72 -26.08
N LEU A 103 -7.28 8.00 -26.06
CA LEU A 103 -7.70 9.00 -27.05
C LEU A 103 -7.16 8.71 -28.46
N ALA A 104 -6.03 8.03 -28.57
CA ALA A 104 -5.49 7.56 -29.85
C ALA A 104 -6.34 6.44 -30.47
N VAL A 105 -7.02 5.63 -29.65
CA VAL A 105 -7.96 4.59 -30.11
C VAL A 105 -9.34 5.19 -30.38
N ASP A 106 -9.83 6.06 -29.49
CA ASP A 106 -11.13 6.72 -29.57
C ASP A 106 -11.02 8.17 -29.08
N ALA A 107 -11.11 9.14 -30.00
CA ALA A 107 -11.06 10.56 -29.68
C ALA A 107 -12.19 11.02 -28.72
N ASN A 108 -13.25 10.23 -28.59
CA ASN A 108 -14.35 10.45 -27.68
C ASN A 108 -14.24 9.65 -26.37
N ALA A 109 -13.09 9.01 -26.09
CA ALA A 109 -12.85 8.34 -24.82
C ALA A 109 -13.03 9.34 -23.65
N ARG A 110 -13.98 9.06 -22.77
CA ARG A 110 -14.25 9.84 -21.55
C ARG A 110 -14.35 8.90 -20.35
N VAL A 111 -14.03 9.45 -19.17
CA VAL A 111 -14.16 8.78 -17.88
C VAL A 111 -15.06 9.66 -17.01
N ASP A 112 -16.19 9.11 -16.57
CA ASP A 112 -17.07 9.77 -15.61
C ASP A 112 -16.63 9.42 -14.19
N ASN A 113 -15.60 10.11 -13.72
CA ASN A 113 -15.09 9.96 -12.36
C ASN A 113 -14.59 11.31 -11.83
N PRO A 114 -14.99 11.74 -10.62
CA PRO A 114 -14.57 13.02 -10.05
C PRO A 114 -13.05 13.22 -9.96
N MET A 115 -12.28 12.14 -9.90
CA MET A 115 -10.82 12.17 -9.78
C MET A 115 -10.09 12.07 -11.14
N ALA A 116 -10.82 11.83 -12.24
CA ALA A 116 -10.24 11.50 -13.55
C ALA A 116 -9.33 12.58 -14.13
N ASP A 117 -9.57 13.84 -13.76
CA ASP A 117 -8.82 15.01 -14.26
C ASP A 117 -8.14 15.80 -13.13
N LEU A 118 -8.04 15.24 -11.91
CA LEU A 118 -7.40 15.88 -10.77
C LEU A 118 -5.95 16.30 -11.12
N GLN A 119 -5.60 17.56 -10.87
CA GLN A 119 -4.24 18.07 -11.02
C GLN A 119 -3.74 18.59 -9.68
N LEU A 120 -2.42 18.57 -9.46
CA LEU A 120 -1.82 19.26 -8.31
C LEU A 120 -1.84 20.77 -8.55
N VAL A 121 -2.26 21.55 -7.55
CA VAL A 121 -2.40 23.01 -7.70
C VAL A 121 -1.06 23.74 -7.72
N SER A 122 0.00 23.14 -7.15
CA SER A 122 1.35 23.71 -7.15
C SER A 122 2.40 22.69 -6.74
N ASP A 123 3.64 23.15 -6.54
CA ASP A 123 4.74 22.36 -5.96
C ASP A 123 4.98 22.65 -4.48
N ASP A 124 4.25 23.59 -3.88
CA ASP A 124 4.37 23.96 -2.47
C ASP A 124 3.58 22.99 -1.58
N LEU A 125 4.24 22.44 -0.55
CA LEU A 125 3.61 21.47 0.36
C LEU A 125 2.39 22.06 1.10
N GLY A 126 2.44 23.35 1.47
CA GLY A 126 1.35 24.00 2.17
C GLY A 126 0.12 24.22 1.29
N GLU A 127 0.31 24.58 0.02
CA GLU A 127 -0.76 24.67 -0.98
C GLU A 127 -1.37 23.29 -1.29
N LEU A 128 -0.54 22.27 -1.46
CA LEU A 128 -1.01 20.90 -1.66
C LEU A 128 -1.76 20.36 -0.44
N GLN A 129 -1.31 20.68 0.77
CA GLN A 129 -2.03 20.35 2.00
C GLN A 129 -3.42 21.03 2.03
N ARG A 130 -3.53 22.28 1.58
CA ARG A 130 -4.84 22.96 1.46
C ARG A 130 -5.73 22.28 0.44
N GLN A 131 -5.18 21.89 -0.71
CA GLN A 131 -5.90 21.13 -1.73
C GLN A 131 -6.41 19.78 -1.18
N ALA A 132 -5.60 19.09 -0.38
CA ALA A 132 -5.94 17.79 0.20
C ALA A 132 -7.24 17.81 1.04
N ALA A 133 -7.64 18.97 1.57
CA ALA A 133 -8.88 19.11 2.34
C ALA A 133 -10.14 18.73 1.52
N GLU A 134 -10.10 18.81 0.19
CA GLU A 134 -11.19 18.39 -0.71
C GLU A 134 -11.39 16.86 -0.76
N PHE A 135 -10.36 16.12 -0.33
CA PHE A 135 -10.26 14.66 -0.43
C PHE A 135 -10.23 13.97 0.95
N THR A 136 -10.42 14.70 2.05
CA THR A 136 -10.50 14.10 3.38
C THR A 136 -11.59 13.02 3.42
N PRO A 137 -11.32 11.80 3.92
CA PRO A 137 -12.24 10.67 3.83
C PRO A 137 -13.61 10.89 4.50
N ASN A 138 -13.71 11.84 5.43
CA ASN A 138 -14.92 12.15 6.18
C ASN A 138 -15.64 13.43 5.74
N LYS A 139 -15.31 14.00 4.56
CA LYS A 139 -15.80 15.33 4.12
C LYS A 139 -17.33 15.46 4.10
N ASP A 140 -18.04 14.39 3.78
CA ASP A 140 -19.49 14.32 3.64
C ASP A 140 -20.14 13.49 4.77
N LYS A 141 -19.42 13.27 5.89
CA LYS A 141 -19.92 12.49 7.05
C LYS A 141 -21.32 12.93 7.49
N ALA A 142 -21.57 14.24 7.53
CA ALA A 142 -22.86 14.80 7.96
C ALA A 142 -24.02 14.41 7.03
N ALA A 143 -23.76 14.18 5.74
CA ALA A 143 -24.77 13.80 4.75
C ALA A 143 -25.01 12.29 4.70
N ILE A 144 -23.95 11.48 4.79
CA ILE A 144 -24.02 10.02 4.58
C ILE A 144 -24.18 9.21 5.88
N GLY A 145 -23.88 9.81 7.04
CA GLY A 145 -23.91 9.14 8.34
C GLY A 145 -22.74 8.18 8.59
N GLU A 146 -22.67 7.64 9.81
CA GLU A 146 -21.49 6.88 10.27
C GLU A 146 -21.38 5.49 9.64
N ASN A 147 -22.50 4.84 9.31
CA ASN A 147 -22.51 3.50 8.73
C ASN A 147 -21.88 3.49 7.33
N ILE A 148 -22.29 4.44 6.47
CA ILE A 148 -21.77 4.57 5.11
C ILE A 148 -20.30 4.98 5.14
N LEU A 149 -19.94 5.95 6.00
CA LEU A 149 -18.53 6.32 6.19
C LEU A 149 -17.70 5.11 6.64
N GLY A 150 -18.19 4.35 7.63
CA GLY A 150 -17.51 3.16 8.13
C GLY A 150 -17.25 2.12 7.05
N LEU A 151 -18.23 1.86 6.18
CA LEU A 151 -18.08 0.94 5.06
C LEU A 151 -17.15 1.45 3.95
N ARG A 152 -17.17 2.75 3.63
CA ARG A 152 -16.19 3.36 2.71
C ARG A 152 -14.78 3.18 3.22
N LEU A 153 -14.55 3.44 4.50
CA LEU A 153 -13.26 3.30 5.14
C LEU A 153 -12.83 1.83 5.23
N LEU A 154 -13.76 0.91 5.52
CA LEU A 154 -13.50 -0.54 5.48
C LEU A 154 -13.00 -0.97 4.10
N CYS A 155 -13.66 -0.53 3.02
CA CYS A 155 -13.22 -0.83 1.65
C CYS A 155 -11.85 -0.21 1.35
N LEU A 156 -11.66 1.07 1.64
CA LEU A 156 -10.40 1.77 1.37
C LEU A 156 -9.23 1.11 2.10
N TYR A 157 -9.38 0.79 3.38
CA TYR A 157 -8.32 0.18 4.19
C TYR A 157 -8.10 -1.29 3.86
N GLY A 158 -9.17 -2.05 3.55
CA GLY A 158 -9.06 -3.42 3.07
C GLY A 158 -8.30 -3.49 1.74
N LEU A 159 -8.62 -2.61 0.80
CA LEU A 159 -7.91 -2.50 -0.48
C LEU A 159 -6.43 -2.14 -0.28
N LYS A 160 -6.12 -1.31 0.72
CA LYS A 160 -4.75 -0.93 1.07
C LYS A 160 -3.93 -2.12 1.57
N GLY A 161 -4.54 -2.98 2.39
CA GLY A 161 -3.94 -4.24 2.81
C GLY A 161 -3.64 -5.17 1.62
N ALA A 162 -4.61 -5.32 0.71
CA ALA A 162 -4.40 -6.10 -0.51
C ALA A 162 -3.26 -5.53 -1.39
N ALA A 163 -3.19 -4.20 -1.52
CA ALA A 163 -2.14 -3.52 -2.29
C ALA A 163 -0.72 -3.80 -1.77
N ALA A 164 -0.55 -3.95 -0.45
CA ALA A 164 0.74 -4.31 0.13
C ALA A 164 1.19 -5.71 -0.31
N TYR A 165 0.29 -6.69 -0.26
CA TYR A 165 0.60 -8.05 -0.74
C TYR A 165 0.77 -8.10 -2.26
N MET A 166 0.05 -7.28 -3.03
CA MET A 166 0.24 -7.16 -4.48
C MET A 166 1.64 -6.67 -4.81
N GLU A 167 2.19 -5.73 -4.05
CA GLU A 167 3.58 -5.25 -4.24
C GLU A 167 4.59 -6.37 -3.96
N HIS A 168 4.48 -7.07 -2.83
CA HIS A 168 5.41 -8.17 -2.52
C HIS A 168 5.33 -9.31 -3.55
N ALA A 169 4.13 -9.64 -4.03
CA ALA A 169 3.97 -10.59 -5.13
C ALA A 169 4.67 -10.10 -6.41
N HIS A 170 4.45 -8.82 -6.77
CA HIS A 170 5.07 -8.21 -7.95
C HIS A 170 6.60 -8.20 -7.86
N VAL A 171 7.17 -7.89 -6.70
CA VAL A 171 8.62 -7.92 -6.43
C VAL A 171 9.21 -9.32 -6.70
N LEU A 172 8.43 -10.38 -6.45
CA LEU A 172 8.78 -11.78 -6.76
C LEU A 172 8.48 -12.18 -8.22
N GLY A 173 8.04 -11.25 -9.06
CA GLY A 173 7.65 -11.50 -10.44
C GLY A 173 6.28 -12.18 -10.58
N GLN A 174 5.49 -12.24 -9.50
CA GLN A 174 4.14 -12.80 -9.50
C GLN A 174 3.12 -11.70 -9.69
N TYR A 175 2.27 -11.85 -10.70
CA TYR A 175 1.16 -10.95 -10.92
C TYR A 175 0.05 -11.63 -11.73
N ASP A 176 -1.13 -11.05 -11.70
CA ASP A 176 -2.30 -11.52 -12.42
C ASP A 176 -3.10 -10.33 -12.94
N ASN A 177 -3.43 -10.35 -14.23
CA ASN A 177 -4.11 -9.23 -14.90
C ASN A 177 -5.55 -9.04 -14.41
N ASP A 178 -6.23 -10.11 -13.99
CA ASP A 178 -7.58 -10.03 -13.46
C ASP A 178 -7.58 -9.43 -12.06
N ILE A 179 -6.57 -9.74 -11.24
CA ILE A 179 -6.34 -9.07 -9.94
C ILE A 179 -6.11 -7.58 -10.16
N TYR A 180 -5.23 -7.18 -11.08
CA TYR A 180 -5.00 -5.76 -11.35
C TYR A 180 -6.25 -5.05 -11.91
N ALA A 181 -6.99 -5.71 -12.81
CA ALA A 181 -8.25 -5.18 -13.31
C ALA A 181 -9.27 -4.97 -12.18
N GLN A 182 -9.38 -5.92 -11.25
CA GLN A 182 -10.27 -5.81 -10.10
C GLN A 182 -9.83 -4.71 -9.13
N TYR A 183 -8.53 -4.59 -8.84
CA TYR A 183 -7.97 -3.51 -8.03
C TYR A 183 -8.32 -2.14 -8.60
N HIS A 184 -8.10 -1.92 -9.90
CA HIS A 184 -8.40 -0.64 -10.53
C HIS A 184 -9.90 -0.33 -10.57
N LYS A 185 -10.76 -1.33 -10.78
CA LYS A 185 -12.23 -1.15 -10.70
C LYS A 185 -12.65 -0.66 -9.32
N ILE A 186 -12.18 -1.31 -8.26
CA ILE A 186 -12.53 -0.95 -6.88
C ILE A 186 -11.94 0.43 -6.54
N MET A 187 -10.68 0.67 -6.87
CA MET A 187 -10.01 1.95 -6.60
C MET A 187 -10.71 3.11 -7.32
N ALA A 188 -11.05 2.95 -8.60
CA ALA A 188 -11.81 3.95 -9.36
C ALA A 188 -13.19 4.20 -8.75
N TRP A 189 -13.93 3.13 -8.41
CA TRP A 189 -15.26 3.22 -7.81
C TRP A 189 -15.25 3.93 -6.46
N LEU A 190 -14.27 3.66 -5.59
CA LEU A 190 -14.14 4.41 -4.33
C LEU A 190 -13.93 5.93 -4.55
N GLY A 191 -13.33 6.32 -5.68
CA GLY A 191 -13.16 7.72 -6.08
C GLY A 191 -14.46 8.43 -6.49
N THR A 192 -15.54 7.70 -6.74
CA THR A 192 -16.87 8.29 -7.01
C THR A 192 -17.66 8.58 -5.72
N TRP A 193 -17.06 8.38 -4.55
CA TRP A 193 -17.69 8.57 -3.23
C TRP A 193 -19.03 7.83 -3.11
N PRO A 194 -19.05 6.49 -3.27
CA PRO A 194 -20.29 5.70 -3.27
C PRO A 194 -21.01 5.80 -1.92
N ALA A 195 -22.32 6.00 -1.93
CA ALA A 195 -23.12 6.14 -0.70
C ALA A 195 -24.14 5.02 -0.49
N ASP A 196 -24.21 4.05 -1.40
CA ASP A 196 -25.10 2.89 -1.26
C ASP A 196 -24.49 1.86 -0.30
N MET A 197 -25.24 1.51 0.75
CA MET A 197 -24.77 0.62 1.81
C MET A 197 -24.52 -0.82 1.33
N ASN A 198 -25.41 -1.34 0.47
CA ASN A 198 -25.32 -2.72 0.00
C ASN A 198 -24.15 -2.88 -0.98
N ALA A 199 -24.00 -1.93 -1.92
CA ALA A 199 -22.87 -1.92 -2.84
C ALA A 199 -21.53 -1.82 -2.11
N LEU A 200 -21.47 -1.03 -1.03
CA LEU A 200 -20.26 -0.95 -0.19
C LEU A 200 -19.98 -2.26 0.56
N LEU A 201 -21.01 -2.93 1.08
CA LEU A 201 -20.85 -4.23 1.73
C LEU A 201 -20.38 -5.29 0.73
N GLU A 202 -21.00 -5.34 -0.46
CA GLU A 202 -20.60 -6.23 -1.55
C GLU A 202 -19.15 -5.97 -1.97
N CYS A 203 -18.77 -4.72 -2.19
CA CYS A 203 -17.39 -4.31 -2.48
C CYS A 203 -16.41 -4.79 -1.39
N SER A 204 -16.77 -4.70 -0.10
CA SER A 204 -15.91 -5.20 0.98
C SER A 204 -15.66 -6.72 0.88
N MET A 205 -16.66 -7.49 0.46
CA MET A 205 -16.53 -8.93 0.21
C MET A 205 -15.68 -9.22 -1.03
N GLU A 206 -15.85 -8.44 -2.10
CA GLU A 206 -15.03 -8.54 -3.31
C GLU A 206 -13.56 -8.26 -3.02
N ILE A 207 -13.25 -7.26 -2.19
CA ILE A 207 -11.88 -6.98 -1.72
C ILE A 207 -11.32 -8.20 -0.98
N GLY A 208 -12.11 -8.83 -0.10
CA GLY A 208 -11.69 -10.04 0.61
C GLY A 208 -11.35 -11.20 -0.33
N GLN A 209 -12.18 -11.44 -1.34
CA GLN A 209 -11.94 -12.48 -2.35
C GLN A 209 -10.73 -12.16 -3.23
N MET A 210 -10.57 -10.91 -3.65
CA MET A 210 -9.39 -10.45 -4.39
C MET A 210 -8.12 -10.66 -3.56
N ASN A 211 -8.15 -10.24 -2.28
CA ASN A 211 -7.01 -10.39 -1.38
C ASN A 211 -6.62 -11.86 -1.17
N PHE A 212 -7.59 -12.78 -1.09
CA PHE A 212 -7.30 -14.21 -1.02
C PHE A 212 -6.50 -14.71 -2.24
N LYS A 213 -6.84 -14.24 -3.44
CA LYS A 213 -6.08 -14.54 -4.66
C LYS A 213 -4.69 -13.92 -4.63
N VAL A 214 -4.56 -12.68 -4.17
CA VAL A 214 -3.26 -11.99 -4.00
C VAL A 214 -2.36 -12.78 -3.05
N MET A 215 -2.88 -13.19 -1.89
CA MET A 215 -2.13 -14.01 -0.93
C MET A 215 -1.71 -15.35 -1.52
N SER A 216 -2.55 -15.96 -2.37
CA SER A 216 -2.20 -17.22 -3.04
C SER A 216 -1.03 -17.07 -4.01
N ILE A 217 -0.96 -15.97 -4.78
CA ILE A 217 0.17 -15.74 -5.70
C ILE A 217 1.44 -15.31 -4.96
N LEU A 218 1.30 -14.59 -3.84
CA LEU A 218 2.42 -14.26 -2.95
C LEU A 218 3.00 -15.54 -2.32
N ASP A 219 2.16 -16.39 -1.74
CA ASP A 219 2.57 -17.68 -1.16
C ASP A 219 3.27 -18.56 -2.20
N ALA A 220 2.71 -18.68 -3.41
CA ALA A 220 3.34 -19.42 -4.50
C ALA A 220 4.71 -18.82 -4.91
N GLY A 221 4.81 -17.50 -4.96
CA GLY A 221 6.07 -16.80 -5.27
C GLY A 221 7.16 -17.05 -4.22
N GLU A 222 6.80 -16.93 -2.94
CA GLU A 222 7.74 -17.14 -1.84
C GLU A 222 8.13 -18.60 -1.68
N THR A 223 7.16 -19.52 -1.62
CA THR A 223 7.41 -20.95 -1.43
C THR A 223 8.09 -21.57 -2.65
N GLY A 224 7.76 -21.11 -3.86
CA GLY A 224 8.44 -21.52 -5.08
C GLY A 224 9.89 -21.07 -5.15
N LYS A 225 10.20 -19.84 -4.70
CA LYS A 225 11.56 -19.29 -4.75
C LYS A 225 12.44 -19.71 -3.57
N TYR A 226 11.89 -19.72 -2.35
CA TYR A 226 12.65 -19.92 -1.12
C TYR A 226 12.39 -21.26 -0.43
N GLY A 227 11.49 -22.07 -0.98
CA GLY A 227 11.06 -23.37 -0.46
C GLY A 227 9.94 -23.26 0.56
N HIS A 228 9.15 -24.33 0.73
CA HIS A 228 8.10 -24.34 1.75
C HIS A 228 8.70 -24.22 3.17
N PRO A 229 8.16 -23.32 4.02
CA PRO A 229 8.59 -23.19 5.40
C PRO A 229 8.51 -24.52 6.18
N THR A 230 9.51 -24.78 7.01
CA THR A 230 9.55 -25.93 7.91
C THR A 230 9.73 -25.48 9.36
N PRO A 231 9.30 -26.27 10.36
CA PRO A 231 9.58 -25.95 11.76
C PRO A 231 11.08 -25.77 11.99
N THR A 232 11.48 -24.56 12.40
CA THR A 232 12.88 -24.17 12.60
C THR A 232 13.05 -23.56 13.99
N GLN A 233 14.10 -23.98 14.71
CA GLN A 233 14.52 -23.31 15.93
C GLN A 233 15.34 -22.07 15.57
N VAL A 234 14.90 -20.89 16.02
CA VAL A 234 15.55 -19.61 15.73
C VAL A 234 16.33 -19.14 16.95
N ASN A 235 17.58 -18.72 16.74
CA ASN A 235 18.37 -18.09 17.78
C ASN A 235 17.84 -16.67 18.07
N VAL A 236 17.59 -16.36 19.35
CA VAL A 236 17.17 -15.04 19.83
C VAL A 236 18.22 -14.36 20.72
N LYS A 237 19.43 -14.94 20.78
CA LYS A 237 20.56 -14.40 21.54
C LYS A 237 21.51 -13.63 20.62
N ALA A 238 22.08 -12.56 21.16
CA ALA A 238 23.11 -11.80 20.48
C ALA A 238 24.39 -12.64 20.28
N THR A 239 24.99 -12.51 19.11
CA THR A 239 26.27 -13.12 18.72
C THR A 239 27.29 -12.01 18.54
N ALA A 240 28.51 -12.21 19.05
CA ALA A 240 29.58 -11.23 18.90
C ALA A 240 29.92 -10.99 17.41
N GLY A 241 30.09 -9.73 17.01
CA GLY A 241 30.43 -9.35 15.65
C GLY A 241 29.65 -8.13 15.16
N LYS A 242 29.95 -7.68 13.94
CA LYS A 242 29.16 -6.65 13.26
C LYS A 242 27.88 -7.28 12.71
N CYS A 243 26.79 -6.53 12.68
CA CYS A 243 25.55 -7.02 12.09
C CYS A 243 24.76 -5.96 11.33
N ILE A 244 23.86 -6.45 10.47
CA ILE A 244 22.75 -5.71 9.88
C ILE A 244 21.47 -6.34 10.41
N LEU A 245 20.53 -5.49 10.84
CA LEU A 245 19.19 -5.90 11.25
C LEU A 245 18.20 -5.52 10.15
N ILE A 246 17.53 -6.52 9.57
CA ILE A 246 16.49 -6.32 8.56
C ILE A 246 15.11 -6.53 9.17
N SER A 247 14.19 -5.61 8.87
CA SER A 247 12.82 -5.56 9.36
C SER A 247 11.86 -5.39 8.17
N GLY A 248 10.55 -5.49 8.41
CA GLY A 248 9.54 -5.46 7.36
C GLY A 248 9.13 -6.88 6.95
N HIS A 249 8.88 -7.09 5.65
CA HIS A 249 8.31 -8.35 5.15
C HIS A 249 9.01 -8.88 3.88
N ASP A 250 9.86 -8.07 3.21
CA ASP A 250 10.32 -8.41 1.87
C ASP A 250 11.46 -9.45 1.89
N LEU A 251 11.14 -10.68 1.50
CA LEU A 251 12.10 -11.78 1.46
C LEU A 251 13.11 -11.65 0.31
N LYS A 252 12.81 -10.90 -0.76
CA LYS A 252 13.77 -10.65 -1.84
C LYS A 252 14.86 -9.70 -1.39
N ASP A 253 14.51 -8.67 -0.63
CA ASP A 253 15.49 -7.78 -0.02
C ASP A 253 16.39 -8.54 0.95
N LEU A 254 15.82 -9.43 1.79
CA LEU A 254 16.63 -10.30 2.65
C LEU A 254 17.55 -11.21 1.84
N TYR A 255 17.05 -11.87 0.80
CA TYR A 255 17.86 -12.75 -0.04
C TYR A 255 19.04 -12.00 -0.67
N ASN A 256 18.77 -10.83 -1.27
CA ASN A 256 19.79 -9.99 -1.88
C ASN A 256 20.81 -9.49 -0.84
N LEU A 257 20.36 -9.15 0.37
CA LEU A 257 21.23 -8.78 1.48
C LEU A 257 22.14 -9.94 1.90
N LEU A 258 21.60 -11.15 2.01
CA LEU A 258 22.36 -12.34 2.38
C LEU A 258 23.44 -12.66 1.34
N GLU A 259 23.11 -12.63 0.06
CA GLU A 259 24.07 -12.83 -1.03
C GLU A 259 25.20 -11.79 -0.99
N GLN A 260 24.87 -10.51 -0.81
CA GLN A 260 25.87 -9.44 -0.78
C GLN A 260 26.77 -9.46 0.47
N THR A 261 26.28 -10.04 1.57
CA THR A 261 27.01 -10.06 2.85
C THR A 261 27.73 -11.38 3.12
N GLU A 262 27.58 -12.39 2.26
CA GLU A 262 28.25 -13.67 2.42
C GLU A 262 29.79 -13.52 2.38
N GLY A 263 30.47 -14.13 3.35
CA GLY A 263 31.94 -14.06 3.45
C GLY A 263 32.51 -12.72 3.94
N THR A 264 31.68 -11.70 4.19
CA THR A 264 32.13 -10.36 4.64
C THR A 264 32.45 -10.27 6.14
N GLY A 265 32.02 -11.27 6.91
CA GLY A 265 32.09 -11.25 8.38
C GLY A 265 30.99 -10.39 9.05
N VAL A 266 29.98 -9.96 8.30
CA VAL A 266 28.79 -9.27 8.83
C VAL A 266 27.66 -10.28 9.04
N ASN A 267 27.14 -10.34 10.26
CA ASN A 267 25.97 -11.14 10.59
C ASN A 267 24.68 -10.44 10.14
N VAL A 268 23.66 -11.21 9.75
CA VAL A 268 22.32 -10.72 9.43
C VAL A 268 21.34 -11.23 10.48
N TYR A 269 20.59 -10.31 11.08
CA TYR A 269 19.48 -10.60 11.99
C TYR A 269 18.17 -10.16 11.36
N THR A 270 17.10 -10.91 11.61
CA THR A 270 15.72 -10.48 11.32
C THR A 270 15.12 -9.74 12.52
N HIS A 271 14.12 -8.90 12.27
CA HIS A 271 13.31 -8.22 13.30
C HIS A 271 11.83 -8.25 12.93
N GLY A 272 10.96 -8.34 13.93
CA GLY A 272 9.51 -8.31 13.75
C GLY A 272 9.02 -9.37 12.76
N GLU A 273 8.33 -8.91 11.72
CA GLU A 273 7.69 -9.75 10.70
C GLU A 273 8.67 -10.42 9.73
N MET A 274 9.98 -10.16 9.83
CA MET A 274 11.00 -10.93 9.12
C MET A 274 11.34 -12.26 9.80
N LEU A 275 10.86 -12.52 11.03
CA LEU A 275 11.07 -13.77 11.75
C LEU A 275 10.72 -15.04 10.93
N PRO A 276 9.62 -15.11 10.17
CA PRO A 276 9.27 -16.29 9.38
C PRO A 276 10.30 -16.68 8.32
N ALA A 277 11.20 -15.76 7.92
CA ALA A 277 12.25 -16.03 6.95
C ALA A 277 13.13 -17.25 7.33
N HIS A 278 13.33 -17.52 8.62
CA HIS A 278 14.09 -18.67 9.11
C HIS A 278 13.41 -20.02 8.84
N GLY A 279 12.11 -20.03 8.52
CA GLY A 279 11.38 -21.22 8.10
C GLY A 279 11.77 -21.69 6.70
N TYR A 280 12.18 -20.76 5.81
CA TYR A 280 12.42 -21.02 4.39
C TYR A 280 13.77 -21.71 4.17
N PRO A 281 13.79 -22.92 3.55
CA PRO A 281 15.01 -23.69 3.35
C PRO A 281 16.13 -22.99 2.58
N GLU A 282 15.81 -22.17 1.57
CA GLU A 282 16.84 -21.47 0.77
C GLU A 282 17.49 -20.32 1.54
N LEU A 283 16.73 -19.61 2.37
CA LEU A 283 17.24 -18.51 3.19
C LEU A 283 18.12 -19.01 4.34
N ARG A 284 17.73 -20.11 5.00
CA ARG A 284 18.50 -20.66 6.14
C ARG A 284 19.82 -21.35 5.75
N LYS A 285 20.13 -21.46 4.45
CA LYS A 285 21.43 -21.98 3.99
C LYS A 285 22.57 -21.03 4.35
N PHE A 286 22.31 -19.73 4.33
CA PHE A 286 23.27 -18.68 4.67
C PHE A 286 23.62 -18.74 6.17
N LYS A 287 24.87 -19.13 6.48
CA LYS A 287 25.31 -19.34 7.87
C LYS A 287 25.39 -18.05 8.69
N HIS A 288 25.48 -16.90 8.02
CA HIS A 288 25.49 -15.59 8.65
C HIS A 288 24.08 -15.00 8.82
N LEU A 289 23.01 -15.69 8.41
CA LEU A 289 21.65 -15.42 8.91
C LEU A 289 21.53 -16.00 10.33
N VAL A 290 21.89 -15.22 11.35
CA VAL A 290 22.23 -15.75 12.67
C VAL A 290 21.08 -15.85 13.65
N GLY A 291 19.94 -15.18 13.40
CA GLY A 291 18.79 -15.22 14.29
C GLY A 291 17.79 -14.09 14.12
N ASN A 292 16.91 -13.96 15.10
CA ASN A 292 15.94 -12.86 15.20
C ASN A 292 16.24 -12.01 16.43
N TYR A 293 16.20 -10.70 16.29
CA TYR A 293 16.44 -9.75 17.37
C TYR A 293 15.16 -8.97 17.71
N GLY A 294 14.95 -8.70 19.00
CA GLY A 294 13.82 -7.90 19.47
C GLY A 294 12.48 -8.64 19.45
N SER A 295 11.40 -7.87 19.29
CA SER A 295 10.02 -8.34 19.37
C SER A 295 9.15 -7.67 18.27
N GLY A 296 7.93 -7.25 18.59
CA GLY A 296 7.08 -6.52 17.66
C GLY A 296 7.59 -5.12 17.34
N TRP A 297 7.16 -4.57 16.21
CA TRP A 297 7.60 -3.28 15.66
C TRP A 297 7.50 -2.11 16.64
N GLN A 298 6.52 -2.13 17.55
CA GLN A 298 6.29 -1.06 18.52
C GLN A 298 7.46 -0.87 19.51
N ASN A 299 8.34 -1.86 19.65
CA ASN A 299 9.49 -1.82 20.55
C ASN A 299 10.80 -1.46 19.81
N GLN A 300 10.75 -0.96 18.58
CA GLN A 300 11.97 -0.73 17.77
C GLN A 300 12.88 0.41 18.26
N GLN A 301 12.41 1.30 19.13
CA GLN A 301 13.21 2.44 19.62
C GLN A 301 14.08 2.10 20.83
N VAL A 302 13.79 0.99 21.54
CA VAL A 302 14.45 0.58 22.79
C VAL A 302 14.57 -0.93 22.88
#